data_AF-A0A9D7E585-F1
#
_entry.id   AF-A0A9D7E585-F1
#
_cell.length_a   1.000
_cell.length_b   1.000
_cell.length_c   1.000
_cell.angle_alpha   90.00
_cell.angle_beta   90.00
_cell.angle_gamma   90.00
#
_symmetry.space_group_name_H-M   'P 1'
#
loop_
_entity.id
_entity.type
_entity.pdbx_description
1 polymer ?
#
loop_
_entity_poly.entity_id
_entity_poly.type
_entity_poly.pdbx_seq_one_letter_code
_entity_poly.pdbx_strand_id
1 'polypeptide(L)' 'MKNTIRNRLEGRVTEILRGTVMSQVDVETGAGPITSIVTTRSIDEVGLKLGDSVVAAVKATSVFLEKR' A
#
# COMPACT_ATOMS: atom_id res chain seq x y z
N MET A 1 -2.63 -6.62 -18.31
CA MET A 1 -1.35 -5.91 -18.15
C MET A 1 -0.32 -6.83 -17.52
N LYS A 2 0.87 -6.96 -18.11
CA LYS A 2 1.97 -7.74 -17.53
C LYS A 2 2.49 -6.99 -16.30
N ASN A 3 2.24 -7.51 -15.10
CA ASN A 3 2.67 -6.87 -13.88
C ASN A 3 4.13 -7.23 -13.58
N THR A 4 5.00 -6.24 -13.52
CA THR A 4 6.44 -6.43 -13.27
C THR A 4 6.80 -6.36 -11.79
N ILE A 5 5.86 -5.94 -10.92
CA ILE A 5 6.05 -5.88 -9.48
C ILE A 5 5.94 -7.30 -8.90
N ARG A 6 7.02 -7.75 -8.26
CA ARG A 6 7.16 -9.13 -7.76
C ARG A 6 6.55 -9.35 -6.39
N ASN A 7 6.66 -8.38 -5.50
CA ASN A 7 6.12 -8.49 -4.15
C ASN A 7 4.71 -7.90 -4.15
N ARG A 8 3.72 -8.77 -3.97
CA ARG A 8 2.30 -8.42 -4.01
C ARG A 8 1.61 -9.13 -2.86
N LEU A 9 0.96 -8.35 -1.99
CA LEU A 9 0.37 -8.84 -0.75
C LEU A 9 -1.09 -8.36 -0.74
N GLU A 10 -2.01 -9.32 -0.80
CA GLU A 10 -3.44 -9.04 -0.69
C GLU A 10 -3.78 -8.60 0.74
N GLY A 11 -4.66 -7.62 0.86
CA GLY A 11 -5.03 -7.08 2.16
C GLY A 11 -6.26 -6.19 2.11
N ARG A 12 -6.59 -5.67 3.29
CA ARG A 12 -7.73 -4.76 3.50
C ARG A 12 -7.23 -3.46 4.11
N VAL A 13 -7.71 -2.33 3.59
CA VAL A 13 -7.42 -1.02 4.17
C VAL A 13 -8.03 -0.91 5.56
N THR A 14 -7.20 -0.60 6.55
CA THR A 14 -7.58 -0.45 7.96
C THR A 14 -7.51 0.99 8.45
N GLU A 15 -6.74 1.85 7.79
CA GLU A 15 -6.70 3.29 8.07
C GLU A 15 -6.29 4.09 6.83
N ILE A 16 -6.81 5.32 6.73
CA ILE A 16 -6.34 6.32 5.76
C ILE A 16 -6.16 7.66 6.49
N LEU A 17 -4.91 8.07 6.71
CA LEU A 17 -4.60 9.40 7.24
C LEU A 17 -4.32 10.34 6.06
N ARG A 18 -5.26 11.26 5.81
CA ARG A 18 -5.21 12.17 4.65
C ARG A 18 -4.43 13.44 4.99
N GLY A 19 -3.37 13.70 4.23
CA GLY A 19 -2.66 14.97 4.23
C GLY A 19 -2.95 15.80 2.97
N THR A 20 -2.41 17.02 2.92
CA THR A 20 -2.62 17.95 1.79
C THR A 20 -2.03 17.43 0.47
N VAL A 21 -0.87 16.75 0.52
CA VAL A 21 -0.15 16.26 -0.67
C VAL A 21 0.00 14.74 -0.64
N MET A 22 0.45 14.23 0.51
CA MET A 22 0.65 12.81 0.76
C MET A 22 -0.34 12.32 1.81
N SER A 23 -0.70 11.06 1.71
CA SER A 23 -1.56 10.35 2.64
C SER A 23 -0.89 9.04 3.06
N GLN A 24 -1.13 8.63 4.30
CA GLN A 24 -0.77 7.31 4.80
C GLN A 24 -1.97 6.38 4.63
N VAL A 25 -1.71 5.15 4.18
CA VAL A 25 -2.69 4.08 4.08
C VAL A 25 -2.13 2.86 4.77
N ASP A 26 -2.84 2.38 5.79
CA ASP A 26 -2.48 1.14 6.46
C ASP A 26 -3.35 0.00 5.94
N VAL A 27 -2.69 -1.13 5.69
CA VAL A 27 -3.29 -2.32 5.08
C VAL A 27 -2.94 -3.53 5.93
N GLU A 28 -3.96 -4.24 6.39
CA GLU A 28 -3.77 -5.54 7.03
C GLU A 28 -3.62 -6.62 5.95
N THR A 29 -2.55 -7.40 6.01
CA THR A 29 -2.26 -8.48 5.05
C THR A 29 -1.96 -9.80 5.77
N GLY A 30 -1.96 -10.92 5.05
CA GLY A 30 -1.58 -12.22 5.63
C GLY A 30 -0.13 -12.29 6.14
N ALA A 31 0.75 -11.35 5.74
CA ALA A 31 2.13 -11.25 6.22
C ALA A 31 2.28 -10.27 7.40
N GLY A 32 1.20 -9.63 7.84
CA GLY A 32 1.17 -8.55 8.83
C GLY A 32 0.81 -7.19 8.23
N PRO A 33 0.82 -6.13 9.06
CA PRO A 33 0.44 -4.79 8.64
C PRO A 33 1.48 -4.15 7.71
N ILE A 34 1.00 -3.44 6.70
CA ILE A 34 1.83 -2.68 5.75
C ILE A 34 1.30 -1.25 5.67
N THR A 35 2.21 -0.29 5.86
CA THR A 35 1.94 1.13 5.67
C THR A 35 2.45 1.59 4.31
N SER A 36 1.60 2.30 3.57
CA SER A 36 1.95 2.95 2.31
C SER A 36 1.82 4.46 2.43
N ILE A 37 2.79 5.18 1.88
CA ILE A 37 2.71 6.64 1.70
C ILE A 37 2.50 6.91 0.21
N VAL A 38 1.36 7.47 -0.13
CA VAL A 38 0.93 7.74 -1.52
C VAL A 38 0.38 9.15 -1.64
N THR A 39 0.32 9.70 -2.85
CA THR A 39 -0.28 11.03 -3.02
C THR A 39 -1.77 10.98 -2.68
N THR A 40 -2.26 12.02 -2.01
CA THR A 40 -3.69 12.14 -1.68
C THR A 40 -4.54 12.10 -2.96
N ARG A 41 -4.05 12.73 -4.04
CA ARG A 41 -4.70 12.69 -5.36
C ARG A 41 -4.89 11.26 -5.87
N SER A 42 -3.90 10.37 -5.71
CA SER A 42 -4.02 8.97 -6.14
C SER A 42 -5.11 8.22 -5.38
N ILE A 43 -5.24 8.45 -4.07
CA ILE A 43 -6.33 7.87 -3.26
C ILE A 43 -7.69 8.34 -3.80
N ASP A 44 -7.80 9.63 -4.13
CA ASP A 44 -9.04 10.21 -4.64
C ASP A 44 -9.40 9.73 -6.05
N GLU A 45 -8.41 9.67 -6.95
CA GLU A 45 -8.57 9.18 -8.33
C GLU A 45 -9.11 7.75 -8.38
N VAL A 46 -8.64 6.87 -7.48
CA VAL A 46 -9.10 5.48 -7.41
C VAL A 46 -10.30 5.28 -6.47
N GLY A 47 -10.71 6.34 -5.76
CA GLY A 47 -11.81 6.30 -4.80
C GLY A 47 -11.57 5.35 -3.62
N LEU A 48 -10.32 5.21 -3.18
CA LEU A 48 -9.93 4.26 -2.13
C LEU A 48 -10.53 4.66 -0.77
N LYS A 49 -11.12 3.68 -0.09
CA LYS A 49 -11.84 3.85 1.17
C LYS A 49 -11.39 2.83 2.22
N LEU A 50 -11.73 3.15 3.47
CA LEU A 50 -11.61 2.23 4.58
C LEU A 50 -12.37 0.93 4.29
N GLY A 51 -11.72 -0.21 4.51
CA GLY A 51 -12.29 -1.53 4.27
C GLY A 51 -12.19 -2.03 2.84
N ASP A 52 -11.65 -1.25 1.90
CA ASP A 52 -11.44 -1.75 0.53
C ASP A 52 -10.42 -2.90 0.51
N SER A 53 -10.67 -3.87 -0.37
CA SER A 53 -9.72 -4.94 -0.66
C SER A 53 -8.69 -4.43 -1.67
N VAL A 54 -7.42 -4.53 -1.32
CA VAL A 54 -6.31 -3.96 -2.08
C VAL A 54 -5.16 -4.94 -2.21
N VAL A 55 -4.22 -4.63 -3.09
CA VAL A 55 -2.93 -5.30 -3.17
C VAL A 55 -1.82 -4.32 -2.82
N ALA A 56 -1.19 -4.50 -1.67
CA ALA A 56 0.05 -3.80 -1.33
C ALA A 56 1.18 -4.36 -2.22
N ALA A 57 1.72 -3.53 -3.10
CA ALA A 57 2.69 -3.94 -4.10
C ALA A 57 4.01 -3.19 -3.92
N VAL A 58 5.11 -3.91 -3.74
CA VAL A 58 6.45 -3.35 -3.49
C VAL A 58 7.40 -3.76 -4.60
N LYS A 59 8.05 -2.79 -5.24
CA LYS A 59 9.06 -3.06 -6.28
C LYS A 59 10.23 -3.83 -5.68
N ALA A 60 10.70 -4.88 -6.37
CA ALA A 60 11.78 -5.73 -5.88
C ALA A 60 13.08 -4.97 -5.56
N THR A 61 13.36 -3.90 -6.32
CA THR A 61 14.55 -3.05 -6.12
C THR A 61 14.43 -2.07 -4.94
N SER A 62 13.33 -2.10 -4.20
CA SER A 62 13.06 -1.20 -3.06
C SER A 62 12.98 -1.95 -1.73
N VAL A 63 13.45 -3.21 -1.70
CA VAL A 63 13.52 -4.04 -0.49
C VAL A 63 14.97 -4.07 -0.01
N PHE A 64 15.16 -3.77 1.27
CA PHE A 64 16.46 -3.86 1.93
C PHE A 64 16.53 -5.12 2.78
N LEU A 65 17.71 -5.75 2.83
CA LEU A 65 17.95 -6.92 3.67
C LEU A 65 18.76 -6.49 4.89
N GLU A 66 18.30 -6.88 6.06
CA GLU A 66 19.01 -6.70 7.33
C GLU A 66 19.34 -8.08 7.90
N LYS A 67 20.61 -8.28 8.29
CA LYS A 67 21.06 -9.50 8.97
C LYS A 67 21.01 -9.27 10.47
N ARG A 68 20.40 -10.19 11.20
CA ARG A 68 20.37 -10.20 12.67
C ARG A 68 21.69 -10.66 13.27
#